data_AF-A0A2W5Z1Y6-F1
#
_entry.id   AF-A0A2W5Z1Y6-F1
#
_cell.length_a   1.000
_cell.length_b   1.000
_cell.length_c   1.000
_cell.angle_alpha   90.00
_cell.angle_beta   90.00
_cell.angle_gamma   90.00
#
_symmetry.space_group_name_H-M   'P 1'
#
loop_
_entity.id
_entity.type
_entity.pdbx_description
1 polymer ?
#
loop_
_entity_poly.entity_id
_entity_poly.type
_entity_poly.pdbx_seq_one_letter_code
_entity_poly.pdbx_strand_id
1 'polypeptide(L)'
;MFRRRSSPKVEEAAPPPAGRERCAAGGCRRLDGTQCSYVDKRSRRCPTAWCPNHVADVAGFPYCRRHASTMSAIEGGEVVAGLPDLDNRAPSLVGWISRELDEPIRDVLTRVAPPSGARLVTDPVRLIITPGGSTRRWAKTWKIVDSTSVLNRVSIEVDEVDDCHVSARVDTELIGRGLPPWIGNRQAGRQVDPQVDAAERAEFAAAMARSIELVVTGEEVAFGH
;
A
#
# COMPACT_ATOMS: atom_id res chain seq x y z
N MET A 1 36.47 -9.07 -57.52
CA MET A 1 36.10 -10.19 -56.62
C MET A 1 36.50 -9.82 -55.20
N PHE A 2 35.55 -9.38 -54.37
CA PHE A 2 35.82 -9.02 -52.96
C PHE A 2 35.39 -10.17 -52.04
N ARG A 3 36.35 -10.79 -51.34
CA ARG A 3 36.09 -11.81 -50.30
C ARG A 3 35.44 -11.15 -49.08
N ARG A 4 34.19 -11.52 -48.78
CA ARG A 4 33.56 -11.23 -47.48
C ARG A 4 34.29 -12.05 -46.39
N ARG A 5 34.90 -11.37 -45.42
CA ARG A 5 35.31 -11.99 -44.15
C ARG A 5 34.06 -12.11 -43.29
N SER A 6 33.73 -13.33 -42.87
CA SER A 6 32.70 -13.59 -41.88
C SER A 6 33.15 -13.06 -40.51
N SER A 7 32.35 -12.20 -39.90
CA SER A 7 32.55 -11.77 -38.51
C SER A 7 32.29 -12.95 -37.56
N PRO A 8 33.03 -13.08 -36.45
CA PRO A 8 32.78 -14.12 -35.47
C PRO A 8 31.44 -13.86 -34.77
N LYS A 9 30.65 -14.93 -34.61
CA LYS A 9 29.40 -14.95 -33.85
C LYS A 9 29.77 -14.71 -32.38
N VAL A 10 29.31 -13.59 -31.81
CA VAL A 10 29.45 -13.33 -30.38
C VAL A 10 28.59 -14.36 -29.67
N GLU A 11 29.25 -15.33 -29.05
CA GLU A 11 28.64 -16.31 -28.18
C GLU A 11 28.29 -15.59 -26.88
N GLU A 12 27.00 -15.32 -26.69
CA GLU A 12 26.46 -14.65 -25.51
C GLU A 12 26.73 -15.54 -24.30
N ALA A 13 27.73 -15.18 -23.51
CA ALA A 13 28.13 -15.91 -22.32
C ALA A 13 26.95 -15.98 -21.36
N ALA A 14 26.62 -17.20 -20.93
CA ALA A 14 25.63 -17.44 -19.90
C ALA A 14 25.94 -16.57 -18.66
N PRO A 15 24.93 -15.94 -18.03
CA PRO A 15 25.17 -15.11 -16.87
C PRO A 15 25.88 -15.94 -15.78
N PRO A 16 26.83 -15.34 -15.05
CA PRO A 16 27.51 -16.04 -13.96
C PRO A 16 26.47 -16.62 -12.99
N PRO A 17 26.71 -17.81 -12.41
CA PRO A 17 25.79 -18.37 -11.42
C PRO A 17 25.56 -17.32 -10.34
N ALA A 18 24.30 -16.95 -10.16
CA ALA A 18 23.89 -15.96 -9.17
C ALA A 18 24.60 -16.30 -7.85
N GLY A 19 25.36 -15.35 -7.32
CA GLY A 19 25.98 -15.50 -6.01
C GLY A 19 24.93 -16.00 -5.03
N ARG A 20 25.29 -16.98 -4.22
CA ARG A 20 24.38 -17.59 -3.24
C ARG A 20 23.95 -16.55 -2.20
N GLU A 21 22.91 -15.77 -2.50
CA GLU A 21 22.45 -14.71 -1.62
C GLU A 21 21.73 -15.33 -0.42
N ARG A 22 22.10 -14.88 0.78
CA ARG A 22 21.46 -15.33 2.02
C ARG A 22 20.04 -14.75 2.09
N CYS A 23 19.07 -15.58 2.43
CA CYS A 23 17.72 -15.11 2.70
C CYS A 23 17.69 -14.13 3.89
N ALA A 24 17.04 -12.98 3.71
CA ALA A 24 16.90 -11.93 4.71
C ALA A 24 15.80 -12.22 5.77
N ALA A 25 15.05 -13.33 5.64
CA ALA A 25 14.06 -13.72 6.64
C ALA A 25 14.74 -14.08 7.97
N GLY A 26 14.24 -13.54 9.08
CA GLY A 26 14.76 -13.82 10.41
C GLY A 26 14.82 -15.32 10.72
N GLY A 27 15.98 -15.81 11.13
CA GLY A 27 16.21 -17.24 11.43
C GLY A 27 16.37 -18.16 10.21
N CYS A 28 16.13 -17.68 8.99
CA CYS A 28 16.34 -18.47 7.77
C CYS A 28 17.84 -18.57 7.44
N ARG A 29 18.31 -19.79 7.11
CA ARG A 29 19.73 -20.04 6.78
C ARG A 29 19.97 -20.36 5.30
N ARG A 30 18.93 -20.35 4.47
CA ARG A 30 19.03 -20.65 3.04
C ARG A 30 19.91 -19.62 2.31
N LEU A 31 20.62 -20.10 1.29
CA LEU A 31 21.58 -19.35 0.48
C LEU A 31 21.20 -19.30 -1.01
N ASP A 32 19.95 -19.60 -1.32
CA ASP A 32 19.36 -19.54 -2.66
C ASP A 32 18.39 -18.36 -2.78
N GLY A 33 18.78 -17.21 -2.21
CA GLY A 33 17.99 -15.99 -2.27
C GLY A 33 17.97 -15.37 -3.66
N THR A 34 16.80 -14.89 -4.06
CA THR A 34 16.61 -14.01 -5.22
C THR A 34 16.50 -12.57 -4.74
N GLN A 35 17.21 -11.65 -5.40
CA GLN A 35 17.18 -10.23 -5.07
C GLN A 35 15.77 -9.64 -5.24
N CYS A 36 15.36 -8.78 -4.31
CA CYS A 36 14.12 -8.02 -4.43
C CYS A 36 14.19 -7.06 -5.63
N SER A 37 13.18 -7.10 -6.50
CA SER A 37 13.12 -6.32 -7.75
C SER A 37 12.77 -4.84 -7.55
N TYR A 38 12.53 -4.40 -6.31
CA TYR A 38 12.08 -3.03 -6.05
C TYR A 38 13.21 -2.01 -6.25
N VAL A 39 12.89 -0.97 -7.02
CA VAL A 39 13.75 0.20 -7.26
C VAL A 39 12.93 1.45 -7.01
N ASP A 40 13.39 2.32 -6.11
CA ASP A 40 12.64 3.55 -5.80
C ASP A 40 12.85 4.67 -6.85
N LYS A 41 12.10 5.78 -6.70
CA LYS A 41 12.23 6.98 -7.54
C LYS A 41 13.62 7.62 -7.58
N ARG A 42 14.53 7.24 -6.68
CA ARG A 42 15.93 7.69 -6.64
C ARG A 42 16.90 6.66 -7.18
N SER A 43 16.38 5.64 -7.89
CA SER A 43 17.15 4.52 -8.44
C SER A 43 17.85 3.66 -7.38
N ARG A 44 17.42 3.72 -6.11
CA ARG A 44 17.97 2.86 -5.06
C ARG A 44 17.28 1.50 -5.10
N ARG A 45 18.08 0.44 -5.15
CA ARG A 45 17.63 -0.94 -5.13
C ARG A 45 17.46 -1.43 -3.69
N CYS A 46 16.43 -2.25 -3.46
CA CYS A 46 16.33 -2.96 -2.19
C CYS A 46 17.53 -3.92 -2.03
N PRO A 47 18.28 -3.86 -0.92
CA PRO A 47 19.50 -4.68 -0.75
C PRO A 47 19.23 -6.12 -0.31
N THR A 48 17.95 -6.51 -0.16
CA THR A 48 17.58 -7.81 0.43
C THR A 48 17.36 -8.89 -0.62
N ALA A 49 17.69 -10.12 -0.25
CA ALA A 49 17.44 -11.33 -1.02
C ALA A 49 16.52 -12.30 -0.27
N TRP A 50 15.68 -13.04 -0.98
CA TRP A 50 14.67 -13.91 -0.38
C TRP A 50 14.64 -15.27 -1.09
N CYS A 51 14.73 -16.35 -0.33
CA CYS A 51 14.64 -17.71 -0.88
C CYS A 51 13.22 -18.00 -1.40
N PRO A 52 13.01 -19.08 -2.17
CA PRO A 52 11.69 -19.43 -2.72
C PRO A 52 10.57 -19.54 -1.68
N ASN A 53 10.88 -19.82 -0.40
CA ASN A 53 9.89 -19.90 0.68
C ASN A 53 9.45 -18.53 1.24
N HIS A 54 10.17 -17.45 0.96
CA HIS A 54 9.94 -16.14 1.57
C HIS A 54 9.91 -14.98 0.57
N VAL A 55 10.19 -15.23 -0.69
CA VAL A 55 9.95 -14.29 -1.78
C VAL A 55 8.45 -14.19 -2.03
N ALA A 56 7.98 -13.02 -2.44
CA ALA A 56 6.62 -12.81 -2.90
C ALA A 56 6.64 -12.31 -4.34
N ASP A 57 5.89 -12.97 -5.21
CA ASP A 57 5.76 -12.59 -6.62
C ASP A 57 4.58 -11.64 -6.80
N VAL A 58 4.85 -10.48 -7.43
CA VAL A 58 3.81 -9.51 -7.83
C VAL A 58 4.05 -9.17 -9.28
N ALA A 59 3.03 -9.42 -10.13
CA ALA A 59 3.12 -9.21 -11.58
C ALA A 59 4.35 -9.87 -12.25
N GLY A 60 4.75 -11.04 -11.76
CA GLY A 60 5.90 -11.80 -12.29
C GLY A 60 7.28 -11.33 -11.82
N PHE A 61 7.34 -10.40 -10.86
CA PHE A 61 8.60 -9.93 -10.27
C PHE A 61 8.74 -10.38 -8.81
N PRO A 62 9.93 -10.86 -8.41
CA PRO A 62 10.20 -11.24 -7.02
C PRO A 62 10.43 -10.02 -6.14
N TYR A 63 9.74 -9.96 -5.00
CA TYR A 63 9.87 -8.89 -4.01
C TYR A 63 10.05 -9.45 -2.60
N CYS A 64 10.63 -8.63 -1.72
CA CYS A 64 10.50 -8.84 -0.28
C CYS A 64 9.05 -8.64 0.15
N ARG A 65 8.62 -9.26 1.26
CA ARG A 65 7.23 -9.11 1.80
C ARG A 65 6.76 -7.65 1.85
N ARG A 66 7.66 -6.74 2.25
CA ARG A 66 7.38 -5.30 2.34
C ARG A 66 7.09 -4.70 0.97
N HIS A 67 8.00 -4.86 0.01
CA HIS A 67 7.85 -4.28 -1.32
C HIS A 67 6.77 -4.96 -2.13
N ALA A 68 6.51 -6.26 -1.91
CA ALA A 68 5.33 -6.93 -2.44
C ALA A 68 4.06 -6.25 -1.97
N SER A 69 3.94 -5.94 -0.67
CA SER A 69 2.78 -5.23 -0.12
C SER A 69 2.60 -3.85 -0.75
N THR A 70 3.69 -3.10 -0.96
CA THR A 70 3.66 -1.83 -1.68
C THR A 70 3.19 -1.99 -3.13
N MET A 71 3.76 -2.94 -3.88
CA MET A 71 3.44 -3.14 -5.29
C MET A 71 2.01 -3.65 -5.50
N SER A 72 1.52 -4.52 -4.61
CA SER A 72 0.13 -4.95 -4.60
C SER A 72 -0.82 -3.78 -4.29
N ALA A 73 -0.46 -2.91 -3.34
CA ALA A 73 -1.31 -1.77 -2.96
C ALA A 73 -1.52 -0.78 -4.11
N ILE A 74 -0.46 -0.47 -4.86
CA ILE A 74 -0.52 0.46 -6.00
C ILE A 74 -1.01 -0.21 -7.30
N GLU A 75 -1.36 -1.50 -7.25
CA GLU A 75 -1.86 -2.30 -8.39
C GLU A 75 -0.96 -2.23 -9.63
N GLY A 76 0.36 -2.13 -9.43
CA GLY A 76 1.32 -1.94 -10.53
C GLY A 76 1.14 -0.64 -11.32
N GLY A 77 0.30 0.28 -10.83
CA GLY A 77 0.02 1.55 -11.47
C GLY A 77 1.28 2.39 -11.61
N GLU A 78 1.45 2.97 -12.79
CA GLU A 78 2.53 3.92 -13.07
C GLU A 78 2.38 5.13 -12.12
N VAL A 79 3.25 5.20 -11.12
CA VAL A 79 3.29 6.35 -10.24
C VAL A 79 3.99 7.46 -11.02
N VAL A 80 3.24 8.45 -11.48
CA VAL A 80 3.76 9.58 -12.28
C VAL A 80 4.98 10.26 -11.62
N ALA A 81 5.09 10.17 -10.29
CA ALA A 81 6.22 10.70 -9.51
C ALA A 81 7.28 9.65 -9.11
N GLY A 82 7.28 8.48 -9.75
CA GLY A 82 8.14 7.33 -9.43
C GLY A 82 7.69 6.52 -8.21
N LEU A 83 8.25 5.33 -8.06
CA LEU A 83 7.95 4.44 -6.93
C LEU A 83 8.36 5.07 -5.58
N PRO A 84 7.63 4.77 -4.49
CA PRO A 84 7.95 5.28 -3.15
C PRO A 84 9.41 5.04 -2.77
N ASP A 85 9.98 5.94 -1.95
CA ASP A 85 11.33 5.75 -1.39
C ASP A 85 11.41 4.38 -0.70
N LEU A 86 12.56 3.70 -0.79
CA LEU A 86 12.77 2.34 -0.26
C LEU A 86 12.21 2.13 1.16
N ASP A 87 12.40 3.15 2.00
CA ASP A 87 12.05 3.15 3.41
C ASP A 87 10.70 3.77 3.74
N ASN A 88 9.96 4.25 2.74
CA ASN A 88 8.60 4.71 2.93
C ASN A 88 7.62 3.53 3.09
N ARG A 89 6.75 3.58 4.11
CA ARG A 89 5.75 2.54 4.39
C ARG A 89 4.32 2.98 4.08
N ALA A 90 4.11 4.24 3.70
CA ALA A 90 2.78 4.82 3.52
C ALA A 90 1.88 4.02 2.55
N PRO A 91 2.29 3.70 1.30
CA PRO A 91 1.42 2.95 0.40
C PRO A 91 1.08 1.54 0.91
N SER A 92 2.04 0.86 1.55
CA SER A 92 1.80 -0.46 2.13
C SER A 92 0.82 -0.41 3.31
N LEU A 93 0.87 0.66 4.11
CA LEU A 93 -0.04 0.88 5.23
C LEU A 93 -1.45 1.22 4.74
N VAL A 94 -1.56 2.12 3.76
CA VAL A 94 -2.83 2.44 3.10
C VAL A 94 -3.43 1.18 2.51
N GLY A 95 -2.65 0.41 1.74
CA GLY A 95 -3.13 -0.83 1.11
C GLY A 95 -3.59 -1.87 2.12
N TRP A 96 -2.88 -2.01 3.25
CA TRP A 96 -3.31 -2.92 4.32
C TRP A 96 -4.64 -2.48 4.93
N ILE A 97 -4.71 -1.25 5.44
CA ILE A 97 -5.93 -0.71 6.07
C ILE A 97 -7.11 -0.75 5.11
N SER A 98 -6.88 -0.38 3.86
CA SER A 98 -7.94 -0.31 2.86
C SER A 98 -8.55 -1.66 2.53
N ARG A 99 -7.80 -2.77 2.68
CA ARG A 99 -8.37 -4.11 2.53
C ARG A 99 -9.27 -4.48 3.70
N GLU A 100 -8.87 -4.14 4.93
CA GLU A 100 -9.69 -4.36 6.12
C GLU A 100 -10.97 -3.51 6.10
N LEU A 101 -10.92 -2.32 5.49
CA LEU A 101 -12.04 -1.39 5.43
C LEU A 101 -12.88 -1.46 4.14
N ASP A 102 -12.48 -2.26 3.13
CA ASP A 102 -13.15 -2.23 1.81
C ASP A 102 -14.63 -2.59 1.91
N GLU A 103 -14.95 -3.72 2.54
CA GLU A 103 -16.33 -4.17 2.70
C GLU A 103 -17.16 -3.20 3.57
N PRO A 104 -16.73 -2.82 4.79
CA PRO A 104 -17.47 -1.83 5.60
C PRO A 104 -17.74 -0.50 4.87
N ILE A 105 -16.75 0.05 4.15
CA ILE A 105 -16.91 1.32 3.43
C ILE A 105 -17.89 1.15 2.26
N ARG A 106 -17.78 0.05 1.50
CA ARG A 106 -18.69 -0.24 0.39
C ARG A 106 -20.13 -0.39 0.87
N ASP A 107 -20.34 -1.07 1.98
CA ASP A 107 -21.67 -1.27 2.56
C ASP A 107 -22.30 0.05 2.96
N VAL A 108 -21.57 0.87 3.73
CA VAL A 108 -22.04 2.19 4.16
C VAL A 108 -22.36 3.09 2.96
N LEU A 109 -21.45 3.17 1.98
CA LEU A 109 -21.67 3.98 0.78
C LEU A 109 -22.86 3.48 -0.04
N THR A 110 -23.04 2.17 -0.16
CA THR A 110 -24.20 1.59 -0.86
C THR A 110 -25.51 1.97 -0.19
N ARG A 111 -25.57 2.00 1.16
CA ARG A 111 -26.78 2.37 1.89
C ARG A 111 -27.18 3.84 1.72
N VAL A 112 -26.20 4.74 1.61
CA VAL A 112 -26.47 6.19 1.43
C VAL A 112 -26.56 6.60 -0.04
N ALA A 113 -26.28 5.70 -0.98
CA ALA A 113 -26.35 5.98 -2.40
C ALA A 113 -27.80 6.24 -2.85
N PRO A 114 -28.03 7.20 -3.77
CA PRO A 114 -29.33 7.36 -4.40
C PRO A 114 -29.82 6.05 -5.06
N PRO A 115 -31.15 5.79 -5.08
CA PRO A 115 -31.71 4.56 -5.62
C PRO A 115 -31.42 4.32 -7.12
N SER A 116 -31.10 5.36 -7.88
CA SER A 116 -30.79 5.27 -9.30
C SER A 116 -29.77 6.33 -9.73
N GLY A 117 -29.04 6.04 -10.82
CA GLY A 117 -28.08 6.97 -11.43
C GLY A 117 -26.73 7.07 -10.74
N ALA A 118 -26.59 6.57 -9.52
CA ALA A 118 -25.34 6.55 -8.77
C ALA A 118 -24.55 5.24 -8.97
N ARG A 119 -23.23 5.34 -8.96
CA ARG A 119 -22.29 4.20 -9.06
C ARG A 119 -21.19 4.35 -8.02
N LEU A 120 -20.86 3.23 -7.38
CA LEU A 120 -19.69 3.11 -6.52
C LEU A 120 -18.42 2.90 -7.36
N VAL A 121 -17.42 3.74 -7.14
CA VAL A 121 -16.10 3.69 -7.79
C VAL A 121 -15.04 3.57 -6.71
N THR A 122 -14.09 2.66 -6.93
CA THR A 122 -12.93 2.48 -6.05
C THR A 122 -11.67 2.78 -6.83
N ASP A 123 -10.95 3.81 -6.41
CA ASP A 123 -9.65 4.14 -6.97
C ASP A 123 -8.57 3.21 -6.37
N PRO A 124 -7.52 2.83 -7.11
CA PRO A 124 -6.35 2.16 -6.54
C PRO A 124 -5.61 3.07 -5.56
N VAL A 125 -4.62 2.54 -4.83
CA VAL A 125 -3.77 3.39 -3.98
C VAL A 125 -2.96 4.32 -4.87
N ARG A 126 -3.20 5.63 -4.76
CA ARG A 126 -2.55 6.66 -5.57
C ARG A 126 -1.81 7.66 -4.69
N LEU A 127 -0.77 8.26 -5.26
CA LEU A 127 -0.10 9.42 -4.68
C LEU A 127 -0.91 10.68 -4.97
N ILE A 128 -1.31 11.37 -3.92
CA ILE A 128 -1.91 12.71 -3.93
C ILE A 128 -0.82 13.72 -3.59
N ILE A 129 -0.65 14.71 -4.46
CA ILE A 129 0.29 15.82 -4.28
C ILE A 129 -0.53 17.11 -4.23
N THR A 130 -0.40 17.87 -3.15
CA THR A 130 -1.06 19.19 -3.04
C THR A 130 -0.42 20.19 -4.01
N PRO A 131 -1.17 21.20 -4.50
CA PRO A 131 -0.58 22.30 -5.26
C PRO A 131 0.61 22.92 -4.51
N GLY A 132 1.74 23.08 -5.20
CA GLY A 132 3.00 23.52 -4.59
C GLY A 132 3.87 22.42 -3.98
N GLY A 133 3.41 21.16 -4.00
CA GLY A 133 4.22 19.98 -3.63
C GLY A 133 4.54 19.86 -2.14
N SER A 134 3.92 20.68 -1.28
CA SER A 134 4.19 20.74 0.16
C SER A 134 3.71 19.50 0.91
N THR A 135 2.81 18.71 0.33
CA THR A 135 2.29 17.49 0.94
C THR A 135 2.15 16.38 -0.08
N ARG A 136 2.65 15.20 0.30
CA ARG A 136 2.63 13.97 -0.50
C ARG A 136 1.98 12.88 0.33
N ARG A 137 0.77 12.47 -0.06
CA ARG A 137 0.00 11.45 0.67
C ARG A 137 -0.36 10.30 -0.25
N TRP A 138 -0.30 9.10 0.27
CA TRP A 138 -0.83 7.93 -0.42
C TRP A 138 -2.27 7.73 0.02
N ALA A 139 -3.16 7.44 -0.92
CA ALA A 139 -4.58 7.32 -0.62
C ALA A 139 -5.27 6.23 -1.43
N LYS A 140 -6.15 5.46 -0.76
CA LYS A 140 -7.21 4.68 -1.40
C LYS A 140 -8.51 5.46 -1.25
N THR A 141 -9.33 5.48 -2.29
CA THR A 141 -10.57 6.27 -2.28
C THR A 141 -11.75 5.47 -2.80
N TRP A 142 -12.88 5.55 -2.11
CA TRP A 142 -14.19 5.07 -2.54
C TRP A 142 -15.09 6.27 -2.79
N LYS A 143 -15.87 6.24 -3.87
CA LYS A 143 -16.71 7.36 -4.28
C LYS A 143 -18.06 6.87 -4.78
N ILE A 144 -19.11 7.55 -4.39
CA ILE A 144 -20.40 7.49 -5.09
C ILE A 144 -20.37 8.60 -6.14
N VAL A 145 -20.57 8.26 -7.41
CA VAL A 145 -20.59 9.22 -8.52
C VAL A 145 -21.88 9.06 -9.31
N ASP A 146 -22.40 10.16 -9.85
CA ASP A 146 -23.47 10.14 -10.85
C ASP A 146 -22.99 10.73 -12.19
N SER A 147 -23.91 11.07 -13.08
CA SER A 147 -23.58 11.65 -14.39
C SER A 147 -23.02 13.08 -14.31
N THR A 148 -23.13 13.74 -13.16
CA THR A 148 -22.82 15.16 -12.98
C THR A 148 -21.65 15.41 -12.03
N SER A 149 -21.48 14.58 -11.00
CA SER A 149 -20.53 14.87 -9.92
C SER A 149 -20.18 13.65 -9.04
N VAL A 150 -19.28 13.88 -8.08
CA VAL A 150 -19.04 12.99 -6.95
C VAL A 150 -19.99 13.38 -5.83
N LEU A 151 -20.84 12.44 -5.39
CA LEU A 151 -21.86 12.66 -4.38
C LEU A 151 -21.34 12.46 -2.95
N ASN A 152 -20.46 11.47 -2.77
CA ASN A 152 -19.83 11.18 -1.48
C ASN A 152 -18.47 10.52 -1.75
N ARG A 153 -17.47 10.82 -0.92
CA ARG A 153 -16.12 10.30 -1.04
C ARG A 153 -15.56 9.90 0.32
N VAL A 154 -15.06 8.67 0.43
CA VAL A 154 -14.25 8.24 1.58
C VAL A 154 -12.83 8.01 1.12
N SER A 155 -11.84 8.59 1.82
CA SER A 155 -10.42 8.29 1.59
C SER A 155 -9.70 7.85 2.85
N ILE A 156 -8.82 6.86 2.69
CA ILE A 156 -7.82 6.48 3.69
C ILE A 156 -6.48 6.98 3.21
N GLU A 157 -5.80 7.76 4.04
CA GLU A 157 -4.60 8.51 3.68
C GLU A 157 -3.45 8.27 4.66
N VAL A 158 -2.23 8.17 4.15
CA VAL A 158 -0.99 8.18 4.94
C VAL A 158 0.00 9.13 4.28
N ASP A 159 0.63 10.00 5.08
CA ASP A 159 1.61 10.97 4.60
C ASP A 159 2.98 10.32 4.33
N GLU A 160 3.72 10.80 3.33
CA GLU A 160 5.08 10.29 3.10
C GLU A 160 6.07 10.69 4.21
N VAL A 161 5.84 11.84 4.88
CA VAL A 161 6.69 12.36 5.96
C VAL A 161 6.35 11.68 7.29
N ASP A 162 5.05 11.47 7.55
CA ASP A 162 4.56 10.74 8.71
C ASP A 162 3.85 9.45 8.26
N ASP A 163 4.66 8.46 7.92
CA ASP A 163 4.21 7.16 7.40
C ASP A 163 3.73 6.19 8.49
N CYS A 164 3.52 6.71 9.71
CA CYS A 164 3.09 5.96 10.88
C CYS A 164 1.61 6.21 11.23
N HIS A 165 1.05 7.34 10.82
CA HIS A 165 -0.34 7.68 11.10
C HIS A 165 -1.24 7.46 9.91
N VAL A 166 -2.41 6.87 10.17
CA VAL A 166 -3.48 6.69 9.20
C VAL A 166 -4.52 7.77 9.43
N SER A 167 -4.95 8.42 8.36
CA SER A 167 -6.03 9.39 8.37
C SER A 167 -7.21 8.86 7.57
N ALA A 168 -8.42 9.12 8.04
CA ALA A 168 -9.64 8.88 7.27
C ALA A 168 -10.32 10.21 6.98
N ARG A 169 -10.84 10.36 5.76
CA ARG A 169 -11.59 11.55 5.34
C ARG A 169 -12.91 11.15 4.70
N VAL A 170 -13.92 11.95 4.96
CA VAL A 170 -15.20 11.96 4.24
C VAL A 170 -15.30 13.29 3.52
N ASP A 171 -15.46 13.25 2.21
CA ASP A 171 -15.33 14.37 1.29
C ASP A 171 -14.04 15.17 1.49
N THR A 172 -14.12 16.33 2.14
CA THR A 172 -12.97 17.20 2.46
C THR A 172 -12.67 17.24 3.97
N GLU A 173 -13.49 16.61 4.79
CA GLU A 173 -13.38 16.62 6.24
C GLU A 173 -12.46 15.49 6.73
N LEU A 174 -11.58 15.82 7.68
CA LEU A 174 -10.77 14.84 8.40
C LEU A 174 -11.57 14.31 9.58
N ILE A 175 -12.06 13.08 9.46
CA ILE A 175 -12.89 12.47 10.50
C ILE A 175 -12.06 11.85 11.64
N GLY A 176 -10.79 11.54 11.37
CA GLY A 176 -9.95 10.87 12.34
C GLY A 176 -8.54 10.64 11.84
N ARG A 177 -7.62 10.59 12.81
CA ARG A 177 -6.22 10.26 12.61
C ARG A 177 -5.75 9.37 13.75
N GLY A 178 -5.15 8.22 13.42
CA GLY A 178 -4.74 7.23 14.41
C GLY A 178 -3.36 6.66 14.12
N LEU A 179 -2.61 6.38 15.18
CA LEU A 179 -1.42 5.54 15.14
C LEU A 179 -1.87 4.09 15.31
N PRO A 180 -1.67 3.22 14.31
CA PRO A 180 -2.05 1.82 14.47
C PRO A 180 -1.23 1.13 15.57
N PRO A 181 -1.85 0.31 16.45
CA PRO A 181 -1.18 -0.25 17.64
C PRO A 181 0.12 -1.00 17.33
N TRP A 182 0.15 -1.82 16.28
CA TRP A 182 1.36 -2.57 15.89
C TRP A 182 2.52 -1.66 15.44
N ILE A 183 2.24 -0.45 14.97
CA ILE A 183 3.28 0.53 14.66
C ILE A 183 3.83 1.13 15.95
N GLY A 184 2.94 1.53 16.86
CA GLY A 184 3.32 2.03 18.20
C GLY A 184 4.10 1.00 19.01
N ASN A 185 3.63 -0.25 19.04
CA ASN A 185 4.30 -1.37 19.71
C ASN A 185 5.70 -1.63 19.13
N ARG A 186 5.83 -1.62 17.79
CA ARG A 186 7.13 -1.76 17.11
C ARG A 186 8.09 -0.61 17.47
N GLN A 187 7.61 0.64 17.46
CA GLN A 187 8.42 1.81 17.84
C GLN A 187 8.87 1.76 19.29
N ALA A 188 8.03 1.24 20.19
CA ALA A 188 8.34 1.03 21.59
C ALA A 188 9.18 -0.24 21.86
N GLY A 189 9.54 -1.01 20.83
CA GLY A 189 10.29 -2.27 20.97
C GLY A 189 9.52 -3.38 21.69
N ARG A 190 8.19 -3.26 21.83
CA ARG A 190 7.36 -4.23 22.53
C ARG A 190 7.16 -5.47 21.66
N GLN A 191 7.41 -6.63 22.23
CA GLN A 191 6.99 -7.90 21.66
C GLN A 191 5.55 -8.15 22.11
N VAL A 192 4.65 -8.32 21.16
CA VAL A 192 3.23 -8.57 21.40
C VAL A 192 2.92 -9.98 20.90
N ASP A 193 2.12 -10.70 21.67
CA ASP A 193 1.66 -12.03 21.27
C ASP A 193 0.91 -11.95 19.93
N PRO A 194 1.09 -12.91 19.00
CA PRO A 194 0.44 -12.85 17.69
C PRO A 194 -1.09 -12.76 17.72
N GLN A 195 -1.75 -13.38 18.70
CA GLN A 195 -3.21 -13.29 18.83
C GLN A 195 -3.63 -11.91 19.30
N VAL A 196 -2.87 -11.30 20.20
CA VAL A 196 -3.09 -9.94 20.67
C VAL A 196 -2.84 -8.93 19.54
N ASP A 197 -1.76 -9.05 18.77
CA ASP A 197 -1.48 -8.19 17.61
C ASP A 197 -2.61 -8.29 16.56
N ALA A 198 -3.13 -9.50 16.32
CA ALA A 198 -4.27 -9.71 15.42
C ALA A 198 -5.56 -9.05 15.95
N ALA A 199 -5.85 -9.16 17.25
CA ALA A 199 -7.00 -8.52 17.87
C ALA A 199 -6.89 -6.98 17.83
N GLU A 200 -5.73 -6.42 18.18
CA GLU A 200 -5.47 -4.97 18.12
C GLU A 200 -5.63 -4.41 16.69
N ARG A 201 -5.19 -5.17 15.68
CA ARG A 201 -5.38 -4.84 14.26
C ARG A 201 -6.85 -4.77 13.87
N ALA A 202 -7.61 -5.80 14.23
CA ALA A 202 -9.03 -5.89 13.92
C ALA A 202 -9.82 -4.80 14.65
N GLU A 203 -9.51 -4.53 15.92
CA GLU A 203 -10.14 -3.47 16.71
C GLU A 203 -9.86 -2.08 16.12
N PHE A 204 -8.62 -1.82 15.71
CA PHE A 204 -8.26 -0.56 15.05
C PHE A 204 -9.05 -0.35 13.76
N ALA A 205 -9.14 -1.37 12.90
CA ALA A 205 -9.93 -1.30 11.67
C ALA A 205 -11.42 -1.10 11.97
N ALA A 206 -11.98 -1.85 12.92
CA ALA A 206 -13.38 -1.71 13.32
C ALA A 206 -13.70 -0.33 13.90
N ALA A 207 -12.78 0.26 14.69
CA ALA A 207 -12.93 1.62 15.20
C ALA A 207 -12.96 2.65 14.08
N MET A 208 -12.06 2.54 13.08
CA MET A 208 -12.08 3.41 11.91
C MET A 208 -13.37 3.26 11.10
N ALA A 209 -13.83 2.02 10.87
CA ALA A 209 -15.07 1.75 10.14
C ALA A 209 -16.27 2.40 10.81
N ARG A 210 -16.41 2.28 12.14
CA ARG A 210 -17.49 2.93 12.91
C ARG A 210 -17.45 4.46 12.78
N SER A 211 -16.26 5.06 12.88
CA SER A 211 -16.11 6.52 12.72
C SER A 211 -16.51 6.98 11.32
N ILE A 212 -16.17 6.22 10.28
CA ILE A 212 -16.58 6.51 8.90
C ILE A 212 -18.10 6.38 8.76
N GLU A 213 -18.68 5.29 9.27
CA GLU A 213 -20.12 5.02 9.21
C GLU A 213 -20.95 6.14 9.82
N LEU A 214 -20.59 6.58 11.03
CA LEU A 214 -21.28 7.68 11.73
C LEU A 214 -21.30 8.96 10.88
N VAL A 215 -20.15 9.34 10.31
CA VAL A 215 -20.04 10.57 9.53
C VAL A 215 -20.75 10.45 8.18
N VAL A 216 -20.64 9.31 7.50
CA VAL A 216 -21.27 9.12 6.18
C VAL A 216 -22.79 9.02 6.28
N THR A 217 -23.32 8.42 7.35
CA THR A 217 -24.77 8.28 7.56
C THR A 217 -25.42 9.52 8.19
N GLY A 218 -24.62 10.43 8.77
CA GLY A 218 -25.12 11.58 9.51
C GLY A 218 -25.72 11.22 10.87
N GLU A 219 -25.42 10.03 11.39
CA GLU A 219 -25.76 9.67 12.77
C GLU A 219 -24.83 10.44 13.72
N GLU A 220 -25.28 11.59 14.23
CA GLU A 220 -24.56 12.34 15.26
C GLU A 220 -24.35 11.46 16.51
N VAL A 221 -23.11 11.41 17.00
CA VAL A 221 -22.84 10.96 18.36
C VAL A 221 -23.58 11.90 19.29
N ALA A 222 -24.68 11.45 19.88
CA ALA A 222 -25.31 12.13 21.00
C ALA A 222 -24.28 12.22 22.13
N PHE A 223 -23.49 13.28 22.14
CA PHE A 223 -22.71 13.68 23.31
C PHE A 223 -23.73 14.12 24.35
N GLY A 224 -24.02 13.22 25.30
CA GLY A 224 -24.80 13.53 26.48
C GLY A 224 -24.21 14.74 27.20
N HIS A 225 -25.07 15.72 27.46
CA HIS A 225 -24.80 16.87 28.32
C HIS A 225 -24.45 16.47 29.75
#